data_AF-A0A179HEY7-F1
#
_entry.id   AF-A0A179HEY7-F1
#
_cell.length_a   1.000
_cell.length_b   1.000
_cell.length_c   1.000
_cell.angle_alpha   90.00
_cell.angle_beta   90.00
_cell.angle_gamma   90.00
#
_symmetry.space_group_name_H-M   'P 1'
#
loop_
_entity.id
_entity.type
_entity.pdbx_description
1 polymer ?
#
loop_
_entity_poly.entity_id
_entity_poly.type
_entity_poly.pdbx_seq_one_letter_code
_entity_poly.pdbx_strand_id
1 'polypeptide(L)'
;MSHSKRNTSRAVFTSHERELAKSNWSTSSARLNRDSFLPFGSCGLCLGVAREPVSCPRGDIFCRECALANLLTQKKELKRAEKARRDAELEAEKQRAAEDDEDRERAVRDFEMTQAGLSTARKQKQEQPQQQTAANGTAPQDESSTAVVHVGSKRKFELDQDELQRIVREDKLKARKAIEDEKAAKPTLPSFWTPSLTPDVHDSKLPNASKKDKAVPICPSAPDDLPHPISLHKLITVNFKEETDPSTRDERRICPSCLKALSNSSNAVMTEQCGHVLCMSCVKKFLLPSKKGSKAEDDESPIMCYVCDTPVTGKASKHRESGPALPPGLIALKSEGTGFSARGANVVAKPGEAFQC
;
A
#
# COMPACT_ATOMS: atom_id res chain seq x y z
N MET A 1 -52.37 22.75 22.00
CA MET A 1 -51.02 23.16 21.58
C MET A 1 -50.62 22.33 20.38
N SER A 2 -50.82 22.84 19.16
CA SER A 2 -50.33 22.19 17.94
C SER A 2 -48.82 22.39 17.87
N HIS A 3 -48.07 21.30 18.02
CA HIS A 3 -46.63 21.34 17.82
C HIS A 3 -46.39 21.51 16.32
N SER A 4 -46.10 22.74 15.88
CA SER A 4 -45.73 22.97 14.48
C SER A 4 -44.50 22.11 14.18
N LYS A 5 -44.63 21.20 13.22
CA LYS A 5 -43.49 20.42 12.70
C LYS A 5 -42.53 21.43 12.10
N ARG A 6 -41.43 21.70 12.79
CA ARG A 6 -40.36 22.60 12.31
C ARG A 6 -39.84 22.03 11.00
N ASN A 7 -39.54 22.88 10.02
CA ASN A 7 -39.04 22.45 8.71
C ASN A 7 -37.72 21.65 8.79
N THR A 8 -37.01 21.75 9.91
CA THR A 8 -35.79 21.01 10.24
C THR A 8 -36.05 19.63 10.84
N SER A 9 -37.30 19.26 11.12
CA SER A 9 -37.67 17.96 11.70
C SER A 9 -38.16 16.95 10.67
N ARG A 10 -38.14 17.30 9.36
CA ARG A 10 -38.42 16.34 8.28
C ARG A 10 -37.10 15.70 7.92
N ALA A 11 -37.06 14.37 7.97
CA ALA A 11 -35.89 13.64 7.51
C ALA A 11 -35.66 13.98 6.02
N VAL A 12 -34.43 14.40 5.69
CA VAL A 12 -34.04 14.90 4.35
C VAL A 12 -34.30 13.84 3.27
N PHE A 13 -34.19 12.56 3.65
CA PHE A 13 -34.50 11.43 2.79
C PHE A 13 -35.91 10.88 3.02
N THR A 14 -36.54 10.37 1.97
CA THR A 14 -37.75 9.53 2.09
C THR A 14 -37.41 8.16 2.72
N SER A 15 -38.40 7.41 3.20
CA SER A 15 -38.17 6.05 3.70
C SER A 15 -37.57 5.14 2.63
N HIS A 16 -38.07 5.27 1.40
CA HIS A 16 -37.57 4.55 0.22
C HIS A 16 -36.12 4.92 -0.11
N GLU A 17 -35.75 6.19 -0.06
CA GLU A 17 -34.35 6.63 -0.23
C GLU A 17 -33.44 6.11 0.87
N ARG A 18 -33.91 6.03 2.13
CA ARG A 18 -33.16 5.39 3.21
C ARG A 18 -32.98 3.90 2.99
N GLU A 19 -33.98 3.20 2.46
CA GLU A 19 -33.89 1.77 2.16
C GLU A 19 -32.92 1.50 0.99
N LEU A 20 -32.99 2.30 -0.07
CA LEU A 20 -32.02 2.28 -1.18
C LEU A 20 -30.61 2.61 -0.70
N ALA A 21 -30.48 3.59 0.20
CA ALA A 21 -29.18 3.96 0.72
C ALA A 21 -28.59 2.87 1.61
N LYS A 22 -29.43 2.22 2.43
CA LYS A 22 -29.03 1.06 3.22
C LYS A 22 -28.66 -0.12 2.33
N SER A 23 -29.44 -0.46 1.31
CA SER A 23 -29.12 -1.61 0.46
C SER A 23 -27.81 -1.42 -0.33
N ASN A 24 -27.51 -0.20 -0.75
CA ASN A 24 -26.34 0.09 -1.58
C ASN A 24 -25.06 0.40 -0.80
N TRP A 25 -25.16 1.10 0.33
CA TRP A 25 -24.00 1.61 1.09
C TRP A 25 -23.85 1.04 2.50
N SER A 26 -24.85 0.34 3.07
CA SER A 26 -24.66 -0.30 4.37
C SER A 26 -23.82 -1.57 4.27
N THR A 27 -23.17 -1.94 5.37
CA THR A 27 -22.47 -3.21 5.50
C THR A 27 -23.47 -4.35 5.32
N SER A 28 -23.33 -5.08 4.22
CA SER A 28 -24.14 -6.27 3.94
C SER A 28 -23.31 -7.51 4.22
N SER A 29 -23.92 -8.50 4.89
CA SER A 29 -23.30 -9.81 5.09
C SER A 29 -24.23 -10.90 4.59
N ALA A 30 -23.69 -11.89 3.86
CA ALA A 30 -24.46 -12.99 3.29
C ALA A 30 -23.80 -14.32 3.63
N ARG A 31 -24.62 -15.32 3.97
CA ARG A 31 -24.15 -16.70 4.15
C ARG A 31 -24.11 -17.42 2.81
N LEU A 32 -22.96 -17.96 2.46
CA LEU A 32 -22.73 -18.73 1.24
C LEU A 32 -23.16 -20.20 1.43
N ASN A 33 -23.82 -20.73 0.40
CA ASN A 33 -24.24 -22.12 0.32
C ASN A 33 -23.15 -22.98 -0.35
N ARG A 34 -23.29 -24.30 -0.29
CA ARG A 34 -22.34 -25.27 -0.91
C ARG A 34 -22.03 -24.95 -2.37
N ASP A 35 -23.02 -24.51 -3.13
CA ASP A 35 -22.89 -24.23 -4.56
C ASP A 35 -22.03 -22.98 -4.86
N SER A 36 -21.78 -22.15 -3.84
CA SER A 36 -20.86 -21.01 -3.93
C SER A 36 -19.40 -21.42 -3.79
N PHE A 37 -19.11 -22.67 -3.38
CA PHE A 37 -17.76 -23.17 -3.21
C PHE A 37 -17.33 -24.02 -4.41
N LEU A 38 -16.10 -23.81 -4.86
CA LEU A 38 -15.51 -24.67 -5.88
C LEU A 38 -15.22 -26.07 -5.32
N PRO A 39 -15.33 -27.11 -6.14
CA PRO A 39 -14.81 -28.44 -5.79
C PRO A 39 -13.32 -28.40 -5.42
N PHE A 40 -12.90 -29.37 -4.62
CA PHE A 40 -11.50 -29.47 -4.22
C PHE A 40 -10.58 -29.70 -5.42
N GLY A 41 -9.50 -28.94 -5.51
CA GLY A 41 -8.54 -29.04 -6.62
C GLY A 41 -8.98 -28.31 -7.89
N SER A 42 -9.96 -27.42 -7.81
CA SER A 42 -10.25 -26.47 -8.88
C SER A 42 -9.19 -25.37 -8.95
N CYS A 43 -9.05 -24.77 -10.14
CA CYS A 43 -8.15 -23.66 -10.37
C CYS A 43 -8.77 -22.34 -9.91
N GLY A 44 -8.05 -21.57 -9.09
CA GLY A 44 -8.50 -20.25 -8.62
C GLY A 44 -8.58 -19.15 -9.70
N LEU A 45 -8.15 -19.42 -10.93
CA LEU A 45 -8.17 -18.47 -12.05
C LEU A 45 -9.26 -18.79 -13.08
N CYS A 46 -9.34 -20.03 -13.55
CA CYS A 46 -10.37 -20.44 -14.53
C CYS A 46 -11.62 -21.06 -13.89
N LEU A 47 -11.62 -21.29 -12.58
CA LEU A 47 -12.72 -21.84 -11.77
C LEU A 47 -13.14 -23.28 -12.13
N GLY A 48 -12.55 -23.90 -13.15
CA GLY A 48 -12.74 -25.31 -13.48
C GLY A 48 -11.82 -26.24 -12.67
N VAL A 49 -12.01 -27.55 -12.82
CA VAL A 49 -11.08 -28.56 -12.29
C VAL A 49 -9.69 -28.31 -12.87
N ALA A 50 -8.68 -28.21 -12.00
CA ALA A 50 -7.35 -27.79 -12.44
C ALA A 50 -6.69 -28.87 -13.33
N ARG A 51 -6.29 -28.48 -14.54
CA ARG A 51 -5.51 -29.27 -15.50
C ARG A 51 -4.03 -29.03 -15.26
N GLU A 52 -3.22 -30.09 -15.21
CA GLU A 52 -1.80 -30.00 -14.78
C GLU A 52 -1.64 -29.09 -13.56
N PRO A 53 -2.23 -29.47 -12.42
CA PRO A 53 -2.37 -28.56 -11.30
C PRO A 53 -1.01 -28.14 -10.76
N VAL A 54 -0.85 -26.84 -10.52
CA VAL A 54 0.30 -26.24 -9.86
C VAL A 54 -0.18 -25.48 -8.64
N SER A 55 0.67 -25.39 -7.62
CA SER A 55 0.35 -24.67 -6.40
C SER A 55 1.38 -23.60 -6.06
N CYS A 56 0.90 -22.51 -5.45
CA CYS A 56 1.77 -21.55 -4.82
C CYS A 56 2.32 -22.10 -3.48
N PRO A 57 3.38 -21.50 -2.91
CA PRO A 57 3.91 -21.93 -1.62
C PRO A 57 2.93 -21.86 -0.44
N ARG A 58 1.80 -21.15 -0.61
CA ARG A 58 0.73 -21.00 0.40
C ARG A 58 -0.41 -21.99 0.21
N GLY A 59 -0.35 -22.85 -0.82
CA GLY A 59 -1.32 -23.92 -1.05
C GLY A 59 -2.51 -23.56 -1.93
N ASP A 60 -2.53 -22.40 -2.60
CA ASP A 60 -3.53 -22.07 -3.63
C ASP A 60 -3.26 -22.89 -4.90
N ILE A 61 -4.30 -23.38 -5.59
CA ILE A 61 -4.20 -24.29 -6.74
C ILE A 61 -4.60 -23.58 -8.03
N PHE A 62 -3.82 -23.81 -9.09
CA PHE A 62 -4.05 -23.26 -10.43
C PHE A 62 -3.80 -24.29 -11.52
N CYS A 63 -4.39 -24.11 -12.70
CA CYS A 63 -3.86 -24.76 -13.91
C CYS A 63 -2.49 -24.18 -14.24
N ARG A 64 -1.58 -25.01 -14.75
CA ARG A 64 -0.26 -24.56 -15.17
C ARG A 64 -0.32 -23.41 -16.17
N GLU A 65 -1.17 -23.52 -17.18
CA GLU A 65 -1.37 -22.48 -18.21
C GLU A 65 -1.86 -21.16 -17.59
N CYS A 66 -2.86 -21.22 -16.70
CA CYS A 66 -3.46 -20.04 -16.09
C CYS A 66 -2.45 -19.31 -15.19
N ALA A 67 -1.70 -20.07 -14.38
CA ALA A 67 -0.66 -19.52 -13.51
C ALA A 67 0.44 -18.80 -14.32
N LEU A 68 0.90 -19.42 -15.42
CA LEU A 68 1.92 -18.84 -16.28
C LEU A 68 1.41 -17.61 -17.03
N ALA A 69 0.20 -17.67 -17.59
CA ALA A 69 -0.42 -16.53 -18.26
C ALA A 69 -0.56 -15.33 -17.32
N ASN A 70 -1.07 -15.55 -16.11
CA ASN A 70 -1.18 -14.50 -15.09
C ASN A 70 0.19 -13.94 -14.69
N LEU A 71 1.20 -14.79 -14.46
CA LEU A 71 2.57 -14.33 -14.17
C LEU A 71 3.14 -13.45 -15.28
N LEU A 72 2.90 -13.79 -16.54
CA LEU A 72 3.37 -13.00 -17.68
C LEU A 72 2.62 -11.66 -17.78
N THR A 73 1.31 -11.65 -17.56
CA THR A 73 0.50 -10.43 -17.53
C THR A 73 0.99 -9.48 -16.44
N GLN A 74 1.12 -9.98 -15.19
CA GLN A 74 1.62 -9.17 -14.08
C GLN A 74 3.03 -8.63 -14.36
N LYS A 75 3.95 -9.44 -14.89
CA LYS A 75 5.30 -8.96 -15.25
C LYS A 75 5.28 -7.85 -16.31
N LYS A 76 4.39 -7.95 -17.31
CA LYS A 76 4.23 -6.92 -18.34
C LYS A 76 3.67 -5.62 -17.75
N GLU A 77 2.68 -5.73 -16.86
CA GLU A 77 2.08 -4.58 -16.17
C GLU A 77 3.10 -3.90 -15.26
N LEU A 78 3.84 -4.67 -14.46
CA LEU A 78 4.90 -4.15 -13.61
C LEU A 78 5.99 -3.43 -14.42
N LYS A 79 6.42 -4.00 -15.56
CA LYS A 79 7.37 -3.35 -16.47
C LYS A 79 6.81 -2.05 -17.06
N ARG A 80 5.53 -2.03 -17.43
CA ARG A 80 4.85 -0.82 -17.94
C ARG A 80 4.77 0.26 -16.86
N ALA A 81 4.38 -0.11 -15.64
CA ALA A 81 4.29 0.78 -14.50
C ALA A 81 5.66 1.33 -14.10
N GLU A 82 6.70 0.50 -14.11
CA GLU A 82 8.09 0.92 -13.84
C GLU A 82 8.57 1.92 -14.89
N LYS A 83 8.30 1.68 -16.18
CA LYS A 83 8.63 2.65 -17.24
C LYS A 83 7.87 3.97 -17.03
N ALA A 84 6.56 3.91 -16.83
CA ALA A 84 5.74 5.11 -16.62
C ALA A 84 6.21 5.92 -15.40
N ARG A 85 6.60 5.24 -14.31
CA ARG A 85 7.21 5.88 -13.15
C ARG A 85 8.55 6.54 -13.47
N ARG A 86 9.43 5.87 -14.21
CA ARG A 86 10.73 6.43 -14.62
C ARG A 86 10.55 7.67 -15.50
N ASP A 87 9.65 7.61 -16.47
CA ASP A 87 9.36 8.73 -17.37
C ASP A 87 8.77 9.90 -16.58
N ALA A 88 7.85 9.64 -15.63
CA ALA A 88 7.32 10.67 -14.73
C ALA A 88 8.37 11.28 -13.78
N GLU A 89 9.30 10.48 -13.26
CA GLU A 89 10.42 10.97 -12.44
C GLU A 89 11.34 11.91 -13.24
N LEU A 90 11.63 11.56 -14.51
CA LEU A 90 12.46 12.37 -15.40
C LEU A 90 11.76 13.68 -15.83
N GLU A 91 10.45 13.62 -16.08
CA GLU A 91 9.64 14.79 -16.42
C GLU A 91 9.53 15.74 -15.22
N ALA A 92 9.35 15.21 -14.00
CA ALA A 92 9.34 16.00 -12.79
C ALA A 92 10.71 16.65 -12.49
N GLU A 93 11.82 15.97 -12.79
CA GLU A 93 13.16 16.55 -12.66
C GLU A 93 13.39 17.70 -13.64
N LYS A 94 12.95 17.55 -14.90
CA LYS A 94 12.98 18.63 -15.90
C LYS A 94 12.13 19.82 -15.49
N GLN A 95 10.92 19.59 -14.98
CA GLN A 95 10.04 20.66 -14.49
C GLN A 95 10.69 21.42 -13.34
N ARG A 96 11.28 20.71 -12.36
CA ARG A 96 12.01 21.34 -11.26
C ARG A 96 13.22 22.15 -11.73
N ALA A 97 13.97 21.65 -12.71
CA ALA A 97 15.09 22.39 -13.28
C ALA A 97 14.63 23.67 -13.99
N ALA A 98 13.52 23.60 -14.74
CA ALA A 98 12.93 24.78 -15.38
C ALA A 98 12.44 25.81 -14.35
N GLU A 99 11.74 25.37 -13.29
CA GLU A 99 11.32 26.24 -12.19
C GLU A 99 12.52 26.88 -11.47
N ASP A 100 13.58 26.11 -11.19
CA ASP A 100 14.80 26.63 -10.56
C ASP A 100 15.51 27.67 -11.44
N ASP A 101 15.50 27.50 -12.76
CA ASP A 101 16.07 28.47 -13.70
C ASP A 101 15.21 29.73 -13.82
N GLU A 102 13.87 29.61 -13.85
CA GLU A 102 12.96 30.74 -13.79
C GLU A 102 13.10 31.55 -12.49
N ASP A 103 13.22 30.87 -11.35
CA ASP A 103 13.45 31.48 -10.04
C ASP A 103 14.80 32.22 -9.99
N ARG A 104 15.85 31.65 -10.63
CA ARG A 104 17.16 32.33 -10.78
C ARG A 104 17.05 33.59 -11.62
N GLU A 105 16.37 33.53 -12.77
CA GLU A 105 16.18 34.70 -13.62
C GLU A 105 15.39 35.81 -12.91
N ARG A 106 14.34 35.44 -12.15
CA ARG A 106 13.57 36.39 -11.36
C ARG A 106 14.44 37.06 -10.30
N ALA A 107 15.25 36.28 -9.59
CA ALA A 107 16.17 36.82 -8.59
C ALA A 107 17.21 37.78 -9.20
N VAL A 108 17.74 37.49 -10.41
CA VAL A 108 18.64 38.40 -11.12
C VAL A 108 17.91 39.70 -11.51
N ARG A 109 16.70 39.64 -12.08
CA ARG A 109 15.92 40.84 -12.42
C ARG A 109 15.60 41.70 -11.20
N ASP A 110 15.21 41.09 -10.09
CA ASP A 110 14.90 41.81 -8.85
C ASP A 110 16.15 42.49 -8.27
N PHE A 111 17.31 41.84 -8.38
CA PHE A 111 18.59 42.43 -8.01
C PHE A 111 18.95 43.62 -8.91
N GLU A 112 18.82 43.48 -10.23
CA GLU A 112 19.06 44.58 -11.20
C GLU A 112 18.13 45.77 -10.95
N MET A 113 16.83 45.53 -10.71
CA MET A 113 15.88 46.60 -10.36
C MET A 113 16.23 47.29 -9.04
N THR A 114 16.72 46.54 -8.06
CA THR A 114 17.16 47.10 -6.77
C THR A 114 18.39 47.99 -6.94
N GLN A 115 19.37 47.58 -7.77
CA GLN A 115 20.55 48.39 -8.10
C GLN A 115 20.19 49.65 -8.90
N ALA A 116 19.19 49.56 -9.79
CA ALA A 116 18.70 50.71 -10.57
C ALA A 116 17.89 51.74 -9.73
N GLY A 117 17.74 51.53 -8.41
CA GLY A 117 17.02 52.45 -7.52
C GLY A 117 15.49 52.40 -7.67
N LEU A 118 14.96 51.41 -8.40
CA LEU A 118 13.53 51.21 -8.66
C LEU A 118 12.84 50.33 -7.60
N SER A 119 13.42 50.22 -6.40
CA SER A 119 12.86 49.43 -5.31
C SER A 119 11.41 49.86 -5.03
N THR A 120 10.45 48.96 -5.27
CA THR A 120 9.05 49.19 -4.91
C THR A 120 8.94 49.17 -3.38
N ALA A 121 9.11 50.33 -2.77
CA ALA A 121 8.80 50.56 -1.38
C ALA A 121 7.29 50.30 -1.15
N ARG A 122 6.93 49.07 -0.78
CA ARG A 122 5.62 48.77 -0.19
C ARG A 122 5.78 47.93 1.07
N LYS A 123 5.37 48.55 2.18
CA LYS A 123 5.20 48.06 3.56
C LYS A 123 6.46 47.97 4.43
N GLN A 124 6.94 49.12 4.89
CA GLN A 124 7.23 49.27 6.32
C GLN A 124 5.93 49.65 7.02
N LYS A 125 5.46 48.72 7.85
CA LYS A 125 4.33 48.88 8.76
C LYS A 125 4.76 49.91 9.82
N GLN A 126 4.05 51.03 9.90
CA GLN A 126 4.12 51.94 11.06
C GLN A 126 3.81 51.14 12.33
N GLU A 127 4.80 50.94 13.19
CA GLU A 127 4.55 50.68 14.60
C GLU A 127 4.35 52.04 15.28
N GLN A 128 3.10 52.38 15.54
CA GLN A 128 2.74 53.43 16.50
C GLN A 128 3.03 52.91 17.92
N PRO A 129 3.77 53.64 18.77
CA PRO A 129 3.74 53.41 20.21
C PRO A 129 2.46 54.04 20.75
N GLN A 130 1.56 53.22 21.30
CA GLN A 130 0.42 53.71 22.09
C GLN A 130 0.94 54.33 23.40
N GLN A 131 0.65 55.62 23.54
CA GLN A 131 0.77 56.39 24.78
C GLN A 131 -0.10 55.78 25.89
N GLN A 132 0.52 55.52 27.04
CA GLN A 132 -0.17 55.53 28.33
C GLN A 132 0.06 56.90 28.98
N THR A 133 -1.05 57.62 29.11
CA THR A 133 -1.45 58.56 30.17
C THR A 133 -0.38 59.42 30.85
N ALA A 134 -0.56 60.73 30.65
CA ALA A 134 0.04 61.83 31.38
C ALA A 134 -0.20 61.82 32.89
N ALA A 135 0.79 62.29 33.65
CA ALA A 135 0.56 63.17 34.79
C ALA A 135 1.80 64.07 35.04
N ASN A 136 1.56 65.37 34.91
CA ASN A 136 2.24 66.52 35.52
C ASN A 136 3.74 66.78 35.29
N GLY A 137 3.98 67.90 34.59
CA GLY A 137 4.40 69.11 35.32
C GLY A 137 5.82 69.62 35.06
N THR A 138 5.87 70.68 34.24
CA THR A 138 6.74 71.85 34.41
C THR A 138 8.18 71.77 33.85
N ALA A 139 8.34 72.36 32.66
CA ALA A 139 9.58 72.96 32.14
C ALA A 139 9.88 74.29 32.91
N PRO A 140 11.05 74.98 32.76
CA PRO A 140 11.92 74.95 31.58
C PRO A 140 13.44 75.20 31.81
N GLN A 141 14.16 75.29 30.67
CA GLN A 141 15.47 75.96 30.43
C GLN A 141 16.72 75.17 30.88
N ASP A 142 17.84 75.09 30.14
CA ASP A 142 18.27 75.61 28.84
C ASP A 142 19.54 74.84 28.42
N GLU A 143 19.96 75.04 27.16
CA GLU A 143 21.35 74.96 26.65
C GLU A 143 21.99 73.59 26.30
N SER A 144 22.11 73.38 24.99
CA SER A 144 23.31 72.96 24.25
C SER A 144 24.09 71.71 24.71
N SER A 145 23.99 70.62 23.94
CA SER A 145 25.15 69.79 23.61
C SER A 145 24.86 68.74 22.53
N THR A 146 25.51 68.93 21.38
CA THR A 146 26.10 67.89 20.51
C THR A 146 25.47 66.50 20.53
N ALA A 147 24.64 66.21 19.53
CA ALA A 147 24.27 64.84 19.17
C ALA A 147 25.48 64.13 18.55
N VAL A 148 26.17 63.35 19.39
CA VAL A 148 27.22 62.42 18.98
C VAL A 148 26.57 61.28 18.19
N VAL A 149 26.89 61.19 16.89
CA VAL A 149 26.59 60.01 16.07
C VAL A 149 27.44 58.86 16.62
N HIS A 150 26.81 57.88 17.25
CA HIS A 150 27.51 56.69 17.71
C HIS A 150 27.86 55.83 16.48
N VAL A 151 29.07 56.00 15.97
CA VAL A 151 29.67 55.16 14.93
C VAL A 151 29.88 53.77 15.54
N GLY A 152 28.97 52.86 15.22
CA GLY A 152 29.09 51.45 15.53
C GLY A 152 30.40 50.88 14.98
N SER A 153 31.11 50.18 15.86
CA SER A 153 32.39 49.49 15.65
C SER A 153 32.59 48.97 14.23
N LYS A 154 33.58 49.56 13.53
CA LYS A 154 34.11 49.07 12.25
C LYS A 154 34.82 47.73 12.48
N ARG A 155 34.07 46.63 12.57
CA ARG A 155 34.64 45.33 12.22
C ARG A 155 34.97 45.39 10.74
N LYS A 156 36.26 45.33 10.43
CA LYS A 156 36.79 45.27 9.07
C LYS A 156 36.16 44.04 8.41
N PHE A 157 35.21 44.26 7.52
CA PHE A 157 34.58 43.20 6.74
C PHE A 157 35.64 42.73 5.74
N GLU A 158 36.39 41.70 6.12
CA GLU A 158 37.26 41.00 5.18
C GLU A 158 36.37 40.02 4.43
N LEU A 159 36.32 40.19 3.10
CA LEU A 159 35.44 39.48 2.19
C LEU A 159 35.93 38.04 2.02
N ASP A 160 35.79 37.22 3.06
CA ASP A 160 36.16 35.82 3.02
C ASP A 160 35.19 35.03 2.13
N GLN A 161 35.75 34.12 1.35
CA GLN A 161 35.01 33.32 0.37
C GLN A 161 33.87 32.51 1.01
N ASP A 162 34.07 32.07 2.26
CA ASP A 162 33.09 31.32 3.04
C ASP A 162 31.94 32.20 3.58
N GLU A 163 32.23 33.45 3.96
CA GLU A 163 31.22 34.42 4.37
C GLU A 163 30.35 34.83 3.17
N LEU A 164 30.96 35.00 2.00
CA LEU A 164 30.25 35.24 0.74
C LEU A 164 29.30 34.09 0.39
N GLN A 165 29.76 32.85 0.51
CA GLN A 165 28.92 31.67 0.26
C GLN A 165 27.77 31.55 1.25
N ARG A 166 27.96 31.95 2.52
CA ARG A 166 26.90 31.98 3.53
C ARG A 166 25.83 33.02 3.19
N ILE A 167 26.24 34.23 2.82
CA ILE A 167 25.33 35.31 2.40
C ILE A 167 24.53 34.88 1.17
N VAL A 168 25.18 34.31 0.15
CA VAL A 168 24.51 33.77 -1.04
C VAL A 168 23.48 32.69 -0.68
N ARG A 169 23.78 31.82 0.29
CA ARG A 169 22.84 30.78 0.77
C ARG A 169 21.64 31.40 1.48
N GLU A 170 21.87 32.37 2.37
CA GLU A 170 20.82 33.06 3.11
C GLU A 170 19.90 33.88 2.20
N ASP A 171 20.45 34.57 1.21
CA ASP A 171 19.67 35.34 0.24
C ASP A 171 18.87 34.43 -0.71
N LYS A 172 19.43 33.30 -1.14
CA LYS A 172 18.68 32.27 -1.88
C LYS A 172 17.51 31.71 -1.07
N LEU A 173 17.69 31.47 0.23
CA LEU A 173 16.62 31.00 1.10
C LEU A 173 15.52 32.06 1.30
N LYS A 174 15.89 33.33 1.45
CA LYS A 174 14.92 34.43 1.55
C LYS A 174 14.15 34.65 0.25
N ALA A 175 14.82 34.61 -0.89
CA ALA A 175 14.19 34.73 -2.21
C ALA A 175 13.20 33.56 -2.45
N ARG A 176 13.62 32.33 -2.17
CA ARG A 176 12.74 31.14 -2.28
C ARG A 176 11.53 31.25 -1.36
N LYS A 177 11.72 31.72 -0.11
CA LYS A 177 10.62 31.95 0.83
C LYS A 177 9.66 33.03 0.36
N ALA A 178 10.17 34.13 -0.22
CA ALA A 178 9.32 35.19 -0.78
C ALA A 178 8.48 34.69 -1.97
N ILE A 179 9.05 33.84 -2.83
CA ILE A 179 8.35 33.20 -3.94
C ILE A 179 7.30 32.20 -3.42
N GLU A 180 7.62 31.40 -2.40
CA GLU A 180 6.65 30.51 -1.75
C GLU A 180 5.52 31.27 -1.07
N ASP A 181 5.81 32.38 -0.38
CA ASP A 181 4.83 33.24 0.25
C ASP A 181 3.95 33.95 -0.81
N GLU A 182 4.49 34.34 -1.96
CA GLU A 182 3.73 34.87 -3.11
C GLU A 182 2.81 33.79 -3.72
N LYS A 183 3.32 32.57 -3.90
CA LYS A 183 2.53 31.41 -4.36
C LYS A 183 1.43 31.06 -3.35
N ALA A 184 1.70 31.12 -2.04
CA ALA A 184 0.74 30.85 -0.98
C ALA A 184 -0.29 31.98 -0.77
N ALA A 185 0.07 33.23 -1.13
CA ALA A 185 -0.83 34.38 -1.09
C ALA A 185 -1.81 34.42 -2.27
N LYS A 186 -1.62 33.58 -3.29
CA LYS A 186 -2.63 33.39 -4.35
C LYS A 186 -3.88 32.77 -3.70
N PRO A 187 -5.06 33.41 -3.81
CA PRO A 187 -6.25 32.95 -3.10
C PRO A 187 -6.69 31.58 -3.61
N THR A 188 -6.53 30.55 -2.77
CA THR A 188 -7.15 29.24 -2.97
C THR A 188 -8.64 29.37 -2.66
N LEU A 189 -9.47 29.54 -3.69
CA LEU A 189 -10.92 29.55 -3.52
C LEU A 189 -11.41 28.12 -3.19
N PRO A 190 -12.42 27.94 -2.33
CA PRO A 190 -12.97 26.64 -1.95
C PRO A 190 -13.85 26.01 -3.05
N SER A 191 -13.72 26.44 -4.31
CA SER A 191 -14.53 25.96 -5.43
C SER A 191 -13.76 24.92 -6.24
N PHE A 192 -14.02 23.66 -5.91
CA PHE A 192 -13.52 22.47 -6.61
C PHE A 192 -13.90 22.40 -8.11
N TRP A 193 -14.90 23.19 -8.55
CA TRP A 193 -15.50 23.11 -9.90
C TRP A 193 -14.98 24.13 -10.90
N THR A 194 -13.99 24.96 -10.55
CA THR A 194 -13.42 25.95 -11.47
C THR A 194 -12.28 25.29 -12.27
N PRO A 195 -12.36 25.15 -13.62
CA PRO A 195 -11.36 24.44 -14.42
C PRO A 195 -9.93 25.01 -14.34
N SER A 196 -9.77 26.26 -13.93
CA SER A 196 -8.47 26.91 -13.69
C SER A 196 -7.89 26.66 -12.29
N LEU A 197 -8.64 26.00 -11.41
CA LEU A 197 -8.27 25.65 -10.03
C LEU A 197 -8.49 24.16 -9.75
N THR A 198 -8.77 23.35 -10.77
CA THR A 198 -8.68 21.90 -10.62
C THR A 198 -7.24 21.60 -10.26
N PRO A 199 -6.96 20.93 -9.12
CA PRO A 199 -5.60 20.56 -8.78
C PRO A 199 -5.05 19.75 -9.94
N ASP A 200 -4.14 20.36 -10.69
CA ASP A 200 -3.42 19.65 -11.72
C ASP A 200 -2.57 18.59 -11.01
N VAL A 201 -2.26 17.49 -11.68
CA VAL A 201 -1.52 16.37 -11.08
C VAL A 201 -0.15 16.83 -10.52
N HIS A 202 0.29 18.02 -10.93
CA HIS A 202 1.52 18.71 -10.52
C HIS A 202 1.51 19.38 -9.13
N ASP A 203 0.35 19.79 -8.58
CA ASP A 203 0.27 20.44 -7.24
C ASP A 203 0.16 19.44 -6.08
N SER A 204 -0.07 18.18 -6.42
CA SER A 204 0.06 17.10 -5.46
C SER A 204 1.53 17.01 -5.08
N LYS A 205 1.89 17.50 -3.89
CA LYS A 205 3.01 16.93 -3.12
C LYS A 205 2.69 15.45 -2.93
N LEU A 206 2.94 14.66 -3.98
CA LEU A 206 2.82 13.22 -3.97
C LEU A 206 3.64 12.78 -2.77
N PRO A 207 3.07 11.97 -1.86
CA PRO A 207 3.82 11.48 -0.72
C PRO A 207 5.12 10.90 -1.27
N ASN A 208 6.25 11.44 -0.78
CA ASN A 208 7.60 11.09 -1.23
C ASN A 208 7.63 9.61 -1.58
N ALA A 209 7.77 9.30 -2.87
CA ALA A 209 7.69 7.95 -3.42
C ALA A 209 8.42 7.00 -2.47
N SER A 210 7.64 6.26 -1.68
CA SER A 210 8.21 5.43 -0.63
C SER A 210 9.13 4.43 -1.31
N LYS A 211 10.30 4.28 -0.70
CA LYS A 211 11.48 3.63 -1.26
C LYS A 211 11.14 2.32 -1.96
N LYS A 212 11.35 2.30 -3.28
CA LYS A 212 11.91 1.23 -4.13
C LYS A 212 11.78 -0.24 -3.65
N ASP A 213 10.62 -0.68 -3.19
CA ASP A 213 10.35 -2.10 -3.18
C ASP A 213 10.12 -2.53 -4.63
N LYS A 214 10.98 -3.43 -5.12
CA LYS A 214 10.83 -4.01 -6.45
C LYS A 214 9.45 -4.67 -6.48
N ALA A 215 8.56 -4.17 -7.32
CA ALA A 215 7.25 -4.78 -7.46
C ALA A 215 7.43 -6.22 -7.98
N VAL A 216 6.87 -7.18 -7.27
CA VAL A 216 6.92 -8.61 -7.61
C VAL A 216 5.51 -9.07 -7.94
N PRO A 217 5.33 -10.01 -8.90
CA PRO A 217 4.03 -10.63 -9.14
C PRO A 217 3.42 -11.18 -7.84
N ILE A 218 2.13 -10.93 -7.63
CA ILE A 218 1.36 -11.31 -6.44
C ILE A 218 0.42 -12.46 -6.80
N CYS A 219 0.25 -13.41 -5.88
CA CYS A 219 -0.70 -14.51 -6.06
C CYS A 219 -2.14 -13.96 -6.20
N PRO A 220 -2.88 -14.30 -7.26
CA PRO A 220 -4.26 -13.83 -7.47
C PRO A 220 -5.26 -14.29 -6.40
N SER A 221 -4.96 -15.40 -5.72
CA SER A 221 -5.79 -15.96 -4.64
C SER A 221 -5.28 -15.58 -3.25
N ALA A 222 -4.32 -14.64 -3.16
CA ALA A 222 -3.95 -14.07 -1.88
C ALA A 222 -5.09 -13.18 -1.34
N PRO A 223 -5.41 -13.24 -0.04
CA PRO A 223 -6.32 -12.28 0.56
C PRO A 223 -5.68 -10.88 0.57
N ASP A 224 -6.50 -9.83 0.49
CA ASP A 224 -6.05 -8.44 0.46
C ASP A 224 -5.21 -8.06 1.70
N ASP A 225 -5.51 -8.67 2.85
CA ASP A 225 -4.78 -8.43 4.11
C ASP A 225 -3.36 -9.02 4.11
N LEU A 226 -3.12 -10.10 3.34
CA LEU A 226 -1.87 -10.84 3.34
C LEU A 226 -1.45 -11.21 1.90
N PRO A 227 -1.08 -10.22 1.08
CA PRO A 227 -0.53 -10.47 -0.24
C PRO A 227 0.77 -11.24 -0.12
N HIS A 228 0.99 -12.21 -1.01
CA HIS A 228 2.25 -12.94 -1.06
C HIS A 228 2.78 -13.03 -2.49
N PRO A 229 4.10 -12.91 -2.68
CA PRO A 229 4.71 -12.94 -3.99
C PRO A 229 4.68 -14.36 -4.58
N ILE A 230 4.37 -14.45 -5.86
CA ILE A 230 4.39 -15.68 -6.64
C ILE A 230 5.47 -15.59 -7.72
N SER A 231 6.20 -16.68 -7.94
CA SER A 231 7.26 -16.76 -8.94
C SER A 231 7.25 -18.12 -9.60
N LEU A 232 7.68 -18.18 -10.86
CA LEU A 232 7.70 -19.39 -11.67
C LEU A 232 8.52 -20.51 -11.01
N HIS A 233 9.69 -20.18 -10.45
CA HIS A 233 10.53 -21.16 -9.74
C HIS A 233 9.94 -21.63 -8.40
N LYS A 234 8.97 -20.88 -7.87
CA LYS A 234 8.30 -21.20 -6.60
C LYS A 234 6.97 -21.92 -6.81
N LEU A 235 6.56 -22.17 -8.06
CA LEU A 235 5.41 -23.00 -8.38
C LEU A 235 5.78 -24.47 -8.20
N ILE A 236 4.94 -25.19 -7.48
CA ILE A 236 5.12 -26.61 -7.20
C ILE A 236 4.08 -27.37 -8.00
N THR A 237 4.49 -28.35 -8.79
CA THR A 237 3.55 -29.22 -9.50
C THR A 237 2.82 -30.11 -8.49
N VAL A 238 1.50 -30.18 -8.59
CA VAL A 238 0.65 -30.98 -7.72
C VAL A 238 0.33 -32.30 -8.41
N ASN A 239 0.61 -33.41 -7.75
CA ASN A 239 0.36 -34.75 -8.27
C ASN A 239 -0.80 -35.37 -7.49
N PHE A 240 -2.00 -35.34 -8.09
CA PHE A 240 -3.16 -36.07 -7.57
C PHE A 240 -3.17 -37.50 -8.08
N LYS A 241 -3.52 -38.45 -7.20
CA LYS A 241 -3.92 -39.78 -7.63
C LYS A 241 -5.39 -39.72 -8.02
N GLU A 242 -5.70 -40.10 -9.23
CA GLU A 242 -7.06 -40.11 -9.77
C GLU A 242 -7.55 -41.56 -9.91
N GLU A 243 -8.82 -41.77 -9.59
CA GLU A 243 -9.53 -43.04 -9.74
C GLU A 243 -10.81 -42.77 -10.53
N THR A 244 -10.99 -43.51 -11.62
CA THR A 244 -12.17 -43.44 -12.46
C THR A 244 -13.28 -44.30 -11.86
N ASP A 245 -14.41 -43.70 -11.51
CA ASP A 245 -15.57 -44.46 -11.06
C ASP A 245 -16.17 -45.20 -12.28
N PRO A 246 -16.30 -46.54 -12.24
CA PRO A 246 -16.80 -47.31 -13.38
C PRO A 246 -18.26 -46.98 -13.73
N SER A 247 -19.02 -46.40 -12.79
CA SER A 247 -20.45 -46.12 -12.96
C SER A 247 -20.74 -44.77 -13.61
N THR A 248 -20.00 -43.71 -13.25
CA THR A 248 -20.26 -42.34 -13.72
C THR A 248 -19.22 -41.82 -14.71
N ARG A 249 -18.12 -42.57 -14.96
CA ARG A 249 -16.96 -42.14 -15.76
C ARG A 249 -16.29 -40.85 -15.26
N ASP A 250 -16.63 -40.41 -14.05
CA ASP A 250 -16.02 -39.24 -13.44
C ASP A 250 -14.69 -39.60 -12.78
N GLU A 251 -13.68 -38.78 -13.02
CA GLU A 251 -12.36 -38.89 -12.38
C GLU A 251 -12.41 -38.26 -10.99
N ARG A 252 -12.22 -39.08 -9.95
CA ARG A 252 -12.20 -38.63 -8.56
C ARG A 252 -10.77 -38.63 -8.04
N ARG A 253 -10.38 -37.51 -7.43
CA ARG A 253 -9.07 -37.38 -6.77
C ARG A 253 -9.11 -38.03 -5.41
N ILE A 254 -8.19 -38.95 -5.15
CA ILE A 254 -8.14 -39.78 -3.94
C ILE A 254 -6.80 -39.65 -3.22
N CYS A 255 -6.81 -39.89 -1.91
CA CYS A 255 -5.59 -40.00 -1.12
C CYS A 255 -4.92 -41.35 -1.39
N PRO A 256 -3.64 -41.41 -1.79
CA PRO A 256 -2.95 -42.67 -2.06
C PRO A 256 -2.76 -43.57 -0.83
N SER A 257 -2.78 -43.03 0.39
CA SER A 257 -2.61 -43.85 1.61
C SER A 257 -3.89 -44.48 2.13
N CYS A 258 -5.05 -43.83 2.01
CA CYS A 258 -6.32 -44.36 2.53
C CYS A 258 -7.39 -44.58 1.47
N LEU A 259 -7.10 -44.26 0.21
CA LEU A 259 -8.00 -44.37 -0.95
C LEU A 259 -9.32 -43.59 -0.79
N LYS A 260 -9.40 -42.69 0.19
CA LYS A 260 -10.57 -41.81 0.37
C LYS A 260 -10.52 -40.66 -0.63
N ALA A 261 -11.69 -40.33 -1.19
CA ALA A 261 -11.87 -39.15 -2.03
C ALA A 261 -11.48 -37.87 -1.28
N LEU A 262 -10.68 -37.02 -1.93
CA LEU A 262 -10.26 -35.73 -1.43
C LEU A 262 -11.35 -34.70 -1.73
N SER A 263 -11.86 -34.07 -0.68
CA SER A 263 -12.90 -33.05 -0.71
C SER A 263 -12.47 -31.81 0.07
N ASN A 264 -13.26 -30.74 0.04
CA ASN A 264 -12.97 -29.50 0.78
C ASN A 264 -12.87 -29.71 2.30
N SER A 265 -13.45 -30.78 2.84
CA SER A 265 -13.36 -31.12 4.27
C SER A 265 -12.16 -32.01 4.63
N SER A 266 -11.48 -32.58 3.64
CA SER A 266 -10.38 -33.54 3.85
C SER A 266 -9.09 -32.90 4.35
N ASN A 267 -8.98 -31.56 4.30
CA ASN A 267 -7.77 -30.79 4.64
C ASN A 267 -6.53 -31.40 3.98
N ALA A 268 -6.54 -31.48 2.66
CA ALA A 268 -5.46 -32.12 1.92
C ALA A 268 -4.13 -31.35 2.09
N VAL A 269 -3.04 -32.10 2.15
CA VAL A 269 -1.68 -31.60 2.35
C VAL A 269 -0.81 -32.17 1.24
N MET A 270 -0.01 -31.30 0.65
CA MET A 270 0.95 -31.59 -0.39
C MET A 270 2.37 -31.60 0.19
N THR A 271 3.22 -32.44 -0.37
CA THR A 271 4.67 -32.42 -0.15
C THR A 271 5.36 -31.47 -1.14
N GLU A 272 6.24 -30.58 -0.65
CA GLU A 272 6.87 -29.53 -1.48
C GLU A 272 7.81 -30.09 -2.56
N GLN A 273 8.53 -31.18 -2.26
CA GLN A 273 9.56 -31.72 -3.16
C GLN A 273 9.00 -32.57 -4.32
N CYS A 274 7.97 -33.38 -4.05
CA CYS A 274 7.42 -34.32 -5.05
C CYS A 274 5.97 -34.06 -5.43
N GLY A 275 5.28 -33.12 -4.78
CA GLY A 275 3.93 -32.69 -5.18
C GLY A 275 2.80 -33.65 -4.84
N HIS A 276 3.08 -34.82 -4.25
CA HIS A 276 2.05 -35.79 -3.89
C HIS A 276 1.13 -35.26 -2.79
N VAL A 277 -0.18 -35.50 -2.97
CA VAL A 277 -1.23 -35.00 -2.08
C VAL A 277 -1.80 -36.12 -1.20
N LEU A 278 -1.88 -35.85 0.10
CA LEU A 278 -2.40 -36.75 1.13
C LEU A 278 -3.48 -36.05 1.95
N CYS A 279 -4.46 -36.77 2.49
CA CYS A 279 -5.40 -36.18 3.45
C CYS A 279 -4.71 -35.92 4.81
N MET A 280 -5.16 -34.92 5.56
CA MET A 280 -4.57 -34.56 6.86
C MET A 280 -4.47 -35.76 7.83
N SER A 281 -5.47 -36.64 7.81
CA SER A 281 -5.50 -37.81 8.69
C SER A 281 -4.39 -38.82 8.39
N CYS A 282 -4.01 -38.99 7.12
CA CYS A 282 -2.88 -39.83 6.74
C CYS A 282 -1.55 -39.15 7.05
N VAL A 283 -1.42 -37.85 6.80
CA VAL A 283 -0.21 -37.09 7.15
C VAL A 283 0.09 -37.17 8.65
N LYS A 284 -0.93 -36.99 9.51
CA LYS A 284 -0.77 -37.11 10.97
C LYS A 284 -0.34 -38.50 11.44
N LYS A 285 -0.67 -39.56 10.69
CA LYS A 285 -0.35 -40.96 11.05
C LYS A 285 1.00 -41.40 10.52
N PHE A 286 1.35 -41.01 9.30
CA PHE A 286 2.50 -41.54 8.58
C PHE A 286 3.68 -40.56 8.48
N LEU A 287 3.44 -39.24 8.54
CA LEU A 287 4.48 -38.23 8.28
C LEU A 287 4.82 -37.36 9.50
N LEU A 288 3.91 -37.22 10.47
CA LEU A 288 4.19 -36.43 11.68
C LEU A 288 4.73 -37.33 12.80
N PRO A 289 5.84 -36.95 13.45
CA PRO A 289 6.32 -37.69 14.62
C PRO A 289 5.28 -37.63 15.74
N SER A 290 5.00 -38.78 16.35
CA SER A 290 4.07 -38.88 17.47
C SER A 290 4.62 -38.09 18.66
N LYS A 291 3.86 -37.13 19.19
CA LYS A 291 4.27 -36.20 20.28
C LYS A 291 4.60 -36.87 21.64
N LYS A 292 4.80 -38.18 21.70
CA LYS A 292 5.15 -38.91 22.93
C LYS A 292 6.46 -39.66 22.75
N GLY A 293 7.57 -39.02 23.12
CA GLY A 293 8.87 -39.68 23.32
C GLY A 293 10.07 -38.80 22.98
N SER A 294 10.92 -38.53 23.99
CA SER A 294 12.32 -38.05 23.96
C SER A 294 12.63 -36.74 23.21
N LYS A 295 13.02 -35.66 23.90
CA LYS A 295 14.43 -35.29 24.19
C LYS A 295 15.39 -35.58 23.04
N ALA A 296 16.01 -34.50 22.58
CA ALA A 296 17.07 -34.47 21.57
C ALA A 296 18.14 -35.54 21.82
N GLU A 297 18.40 -36.35 20.80
CA GLU A 297 19.72 -36.84 20.36
C GLU A 297 19.52 -37.75 19.12
N ASP A 298 20.13 -37.35 18.01
CA ASP A 298 20.48 -38.09 16.78
C ASP A 298 19.69 -39.35 16.39
N ASP A 299 18.55 -39.17 15.73
CA ASP A 299 18.12 -40.09 14.66
C ASP A 299 17.57 -39.27 13.49
N GLU A 300 18.49 -38.81 12.63
CA GLU A 300 18.24 -38.02 11.42
C GLU A 300 17.56 -38.86 10.32
N SER A 301 16.46 -39.56 10.62
CA SER A 301 15.65 -40.15 9.55
C SER A 301 14.80 -39.03 8.92
N PRO A 302 15.08 -38.61 7.67
CA PRO A 302 14.30 -37.57 7.01
C PRO A 302 12.87 -38.08 6.84
N ILE A 303 11.88 -37.21 7.06
CA ILE A 303 10.48 -37.54 6.78
C ILE A 303 10.39 -37.85 5.28
N MET A 304 10.01 -39.06 4.91
CA MET A 304 9.91 -39.51 3.51
C MET A 304 8.48 -39.44 3.00
N CYS A 305 8.30 -39.14 1.72
CA CYS A 305 7.00 -39.17 1.08
C CYS A 305 6.48 -40.61 0.98
N TYR A 306 5.27 -40.86 1.46
CA TYR A 306 4.63 -42.19 1.42
C TYR A 306 4.50 -42.80 0.01
N VAL A 307 4.52 -41.99 -1.04
CA VAL A 307 4.25 -42.46 -2.42
C VAL A 307 5.53 -42.77 -3.19
N CYS A 308 6.60 -42.01 -2.97
CA CYS A 308 7.79 -42.04 -3.81
C CYS A 308 9.10 -41.97 -3.02
N ASP A 309 9.02 -42.17 -1.70
CA ASP A 309 10.15 -42.20 -0.76
C ASP A 309 11.11 -41.01 -0.90
N THR A 310 10.63 -39.87 -1.41
CA THR A 310 11.41 -38.65 -1.56
C THR A 310 11.36 -37.89 -0.24
N PRO A 311 12.49 -37.34 0.27
CA PRO A 311 12.49 -36.58 1.51
C PRO A 311 11.59 -35.35 1.39
N VAL A 312 10.68 -35.19 2.35
CA VAL A 312 9.72 -34.09 2.45
C VAL A 312 10.45 -32.77 2.77
N THR A 313 11.47 -32.84 3.61
CA THR A 313 12.32 -31.70 3.97
C THR A 313 13.52 -31.60 3.02
N GLY A 314 13.57 -30.54 2.22
CA GLY A 314 14.73 -30.19 1.41
C GLY A 314 15.72 -29.30 2.16
N LYS A 315 16.95 -29.16 1.63
CA LYS A 315 17.97 -28.21 2.15
C LYS A 315 17.47 -26.76 2.17
N ALA A 316 16.55 -26.39 1.27
CA ALA A 316 15.97 -25.05 1.16
C ALA A 316 14.78 -24.77 2.11
N SER A 317 14.12 -25.80 2.64
CA SER A 317 12.95 -25.65 3.51
C SER A 317 13.30 -25.35 4.98
N LYS A 318 14.57 -25.44 5.38
CA LYS A 318 15.04 -25.13 6.75
C LYS A 318 14.84 -23.65 7.16
N HIS A 319 14.68 -22.73 6.20
CA HIS A 319 14.55 -21.29 6.46
C HIS A 319 13.15 -20.70 6.17
N ARG A 320 12.16 -21.52 5.78
CA ARG A 320 10.79 -21.06 5.56
C ARG A 320 9.98 -21.21 6.85
N GLU A 321 9.43 -20.10 7.36
CA GLU A 321 8.39 -20.14 8.39
C GLU A 321 7.19 -20.92 7.86
N SER A 322 7.06 -22.17 8.29
CA SER A 322 5.83 -22.94 8.12
C SER A 322 4.76 -22.33 9.02
N GLY A 323 3.54 -22.16 8.48
CA GLY A 323 2.41 -21.75 9.32
C GLY A 323 2.24 -22.70 10.52
N PRO A 324 1.61 -22.24 11.62
CA PRO A 324 1.72 -22.82 12.97
C PRO A 324 1.27 -24.29 13.17
N ALA A 325 0.87 -24.99 12.10
CA ALA A 325 0.25 -26.32 12.17
C ALA A 325 1.02 -27.45 11.47
N LEU A 326 1.99 -27.17 10.59
CA LEU A 326 2.67 -28.20 9.79
C LEU A 326 4.20 -28.01 9.81
N PRO A 327 4.99 -29.10 9.77
CA PRO A 327 6.44 -29.03 9.66
C PRO A 327 6.88 -28.49 8.29
N PRO A 328 8.13 -27.99 8.17
CA PRO A 328 8.68 -27.52 6.90
C PRO A 328 8.64 -28.61 5.82
N GLY A 329 8.38 -28.22 4.57
CA GLY A 329 8.25 -29.14 3.44
C GLY A 329 6.84 -29.73 3.23
N LEU A 330 5.92 -29.50 4.17
CA LEU A 330 4.48 -29.80 4.00
C LEU A 330 3.67 -28.51 3.81
N ILE A 331 2.82 -28.51 2.79
CA ILE A 331 1.98 -27.37 2.43
C ILE A 331 0.52 -27.83 2.50
N ALA A 332 -0.27 -27.21 3.38
CA ALA A 332 -1.72 -27.42 3.38
C ALA A 332 -2.31 -26.79 2.12
N LEU A 333 -2.97 -27.60 1.29
CA LEU A 333 -3.70 -27.09 0.14
C LEU A 333 -4.95 -26.37 0.62
N LYS A 334 -5.21 -25.19 0.06
CA LYS A 334 -6.44 -24.46 0.33
C LYS A 334 -7.56 -25.04 -0.51
N SER A 335 -8.72 -25.13 0.10
CA SER A 335 -9.94 -25.70 -0.48
C SER A 335 -11.00 -24.63 -0.72
N GLU A 336 -10.57 -23.40 -1.02
CA GLU A 336 -11.44 -22.23 -1.00
C GLU A 336 -12.00 -21.94 -2.39
N GLY A 337 -13.28 -21.56 -2.40
CA GLY A 337 -13.94 -20.99 -3.57
C GLY A 337 -13.39 -19.60 -3.90
N THR A 338 -14.04 -18.90 -4.83
CA THR A 338 -13.68 -17.54 -5.24
C THR A 338 -13.24 -16.69 -4.03
N GLY A 339 -12.17 -15.89 -4.18
CA GLY A 339 -11.35 -15.28 -3.10
C GLY A 339 -12.05 -14.48 -1.98
N PHE A 340 -13.37 -14.50 -1.92
CA PHE A 340 -14.25 -14.04 -0.85
C PHE A 340 -14.47 -15.06 0.28
N SER A 341 -14.11 -16.33 0.08
CA SER A 341 -14.44 -17.41 1.03
C SER A 341 -13.21 -17.95 1.76
N ALA A 342 -12.67 -17.18 2.72
CA ALA A 342 -11.52 -17.62 3.52
C ALA A 342 -11.91 -18.59 4.65
N ARG A 343 -11.22 -19.73 4.71
CA ARG A 343 -11.16 -20.78 5.75
C ARG A 343 -12.41 -20.93 6.61
N GLY A 344 -13.47 -21.49 6.04
CA GLY A 344 -14.65 -21.89 6.82
C GLY A 344 -15.53 -20.72 7.28
N ALA A 345 -15.20 -19.48 6.91
CA ALA A 345 -16.17 -18.40 6.93
C ALA A 345 -17.14 -18.64 5.77
N ASN A 346 -18.33 -19.14 6.09
CA ASN A 346 -19.45 -19.15 5.15
C ASN A 346 -20.12 -17.77 5.07
N VAL A 347 -19.51 -16.71 5.60
CA VAL A 347 -20.08 -15.36 5.63
C VAL A 347 -19.17 -14.44 4.85
N VAL A 348 -19.69 -13.83 3.78
CA VAL A 348 -19.04 -12.73 3.09
C VAL A 348 -19.61 -11.44 3.67
N ALA A 349 -18.74 -10.55 4.13
CA ALA A 349 -19.12 -9.21 4.56
C ALA A 349 -18.56 -8.20 3.57
N LYS A 350 -19.42 -7.35 3.01
CA LYS A 350 -19.00 -6.17 2.26
C LYS A 350 -18.97 -4.99 3.25
N PRO A 351 -17.80 -4.45 3.61
CA PRO A 351 -17.74 -3.27 4.46
C PRO A 351 -18.38 -2.10 3.72
N GLY A 352 -19.34 -1.43 4.37
CA GLY A 352 -20.00 -0.25 3.86
C GLY A 352 -19.90 0.90 4.86
N GLU A 353 -19.85 2.13 4.37
CA GLU A 353 -19.95 3.31 5.21
C GLU A 353 -21.43 3.54 5.52
N ALA A 354 -21.82 3.25 6.77
CA ALA A 354 -23.18 3.49 7.21
C ALA A 354 -23.42 4.99 7.34
N PHE A 355 -24.17 5.57 6.40
CA PHE A 355 -24.70 6.91 6.55
C PHE A 355 -25.71 6.93 7.71
N GLN A 356 -25.31 7.53 8.84
CA GLN A 356 -26.26 7.94 9.87
C GLN A 356 -27.00 9.19 9.36
N CYS A 357 -28.19 8.98 8.79
CA CYS A 357 -29.10 10.05 8.37
C CYS A 357 -30.20 10.31 9.39
#